data_AF-A0A9N8DXE5-F1
#
_entry.id   AF-A0A9N8DXE5-F1
#
_cell.length_a   1.000
_cell.length_b   1.000
_cell.length_c   1.000
_cell.angle_alpha   90.00
_cell.angle_beta   90.00
_cell.angle_gamma   90.00
#
_symmetry.space_group_name_H-M   'P 1'
#
loop_
_entity.id
_entity.type
_entity.pdbx_description
1 polymer ?
#
loop_
_entity_poly.entity_id
_entity_poly.type
_entity_poly.pdbx_seq_one_letter_code
_entity_poly.pdbx_strand_id
1 'polypeptide(L)'
;MKQYRELSSSDSSQDSCDTEGTEEWPSRVARPPVELNGRDKSVKKKDKIFGVSLDVNGAELRKCLSPPDVSEKMALEMTEAMTDVVNLGGKPSNNHEVEDTAVNIQDSLFEIAAVSRQERLGEESRRDLRWKNGSRNGFKGVKNLDGLRTLLYDVRSLQDTNTSNLIAIQLAILQRKGWDSLITEAWCHGGYITTLSRLGMRNYIDLLEHLVHVGSSSTWSMVKKEIDYHVKKWSMIRASSNTRVGAICGIYVHLRDGSVSKWIYNTLEAEKTSELYKTVSNGSGGNPGSGTRGLAVCSKCGTILHGDTGCIWANKTNNQAKQAARDVIRALANGQA
;
A
#
# COMPACT_ATOMS: atom_id res chain seq x y z
N MET A 1 -63.69 9.55 -64.77
CA MET A 1 -62.97 10.65 -64.07
C MET A 1 -61.89 11.16 -65.02
N LYS A 2 -62.18 12.16 -65.87
CA LYS A 2 -61.70 13.57 -65.78
C LYS A 2 -60.22 13.65 -65.35
N GLN A 3 -59.26 13.72 -66.27
CA GLN A 3 -58.73 14.90 -67.02
C GLN A 3 -58.02 15.97 -66.17
N TYR A 4 -56.73 16.17 -66.52
CA TYR A 4 -55.91 17.40 -66.59
C TYR A 4 -55.80 18.32 -65.37
N ARG A 5 -54.54 18.62 -64.96
CA ARG A 5 -53.90 19.91 -65.31
C ARG A 5 -52.40 19.94 -65.03
N GLU A 6 -51.71 20.50 -66.01
CA GLU A 6 -50.30 20.81 -66.10
C GLU A 6 -49.97 22.20 -65.51
N LEU A 7 -48.69 22.34 -65.12
CA LEU A 7 -47.81 23.51 -65.16
C LEU A 7 -48.07 24.71 -64.23
N SER A 8 -47.08 25.03 -63.39
CA SER A 8 -46.16 26.16 -63.63
C SER A 8 -45.23 26.44 -62.44
N SER A 9 -43.96 26.63 -62.79
CA SER A 9 -42.84 27.24 -62.09
C SER A 9 -43.17 28.37 -61.10
N SER A 10 -42.46 28.39 -59.97
CA SER A 10 -41.86 29.62 -59.46
C SER A 10 -40.58 29.31 -58.67
N ASP A 11 -39.53 29.96 -59.16
CA ASP A 11 -38.19 30.10 -58.64
C ASP A 11 -38.20 30.84 -57.29
N SER A 12 -37.46 30.35 -56.30
CA SER A 12 -36.96 31.22 -55.21
C SER A 12 -35.72 30.59 -54.57
N SER A 13 -34.59 31.21 -54.92
CA SER A 13 -33.31 31.08 -54.24
C SER A 13 -33.42 31.58 -52.79
N GLN A 14 -32.89 30.79 -51.87
CA GLN A 14 -32.42 31.14 -50.53
C GLN A 14 -31.89 29.82 -49.94
N ASP A 15 -30.78 29.73 -49.23
CA ASP A 15 -29.64 30.58 -48.97
C ASP A 15 -28.70 29.61 -48.24
N SER A 16 -27.41 29.70 -48.51
CA SER A 16 -26.38 28.88 -47.87
C SER A 16 -26.45 28.94 -46.34
N CYS A 17 -26.53 27.79 -45.68
CA CYS A 17 -25.99 27.59 -44.34
C CYS A 17 -25.23 26.25 -44.30
N ASP A 18 -24.31 26.11 -45.25
CA ASP A 18 -23.14 25.27 -45.08
C ASP A 18 -22.20 25.98 -44.11
N THR A 19 -22.45 25.81 -42.82
CA THR A 19 -21.36 25.64 -41.87
C THR A 19 -21.65 24.35 -41.15
N GLU A 20 -21.32 23.24 -41.83
CA GLU A 20 -20.75 22.09 -41.15
C GLU A 20 -19.62 22.63 -40.28
N GLY A 21 -19.96 22.89 -39.01
CA GLY A 21 -18.98 22.95 -37.96
C GLY A 21 -18.28 21.61 -38.04
N THR A 22 -17.09 21.62 -38.64
CA THR A 22 -16.09 20.61 -38.36
C THR A 22 -15.94 20.66 -36.86
N GLU A 23 -16.66 19.77 -36.16
CA GLU A 23 -16.25 19.29 -34.86
C GLU A 23 -14.82 18.83 -35.07
N GLU A 24 -13.87 19.72 -34.81
CA GLU A 24 -12.51 19.36 -34.52
C GLU A 24 -12.63 18.39 -33.35
N TRP A 25 -12.69 17.10 -33.69
CA TRP A 25 -12.58 16.03 -32.72
C TRP A 25 -11.38 16.38 -31.86
N PRO A 26 -11.58 16.61 -30.55
CA PRO A 26 -10.54 17.15 -29.69
C PRO A 26 -9.31 16.27 -29.82
N SER A 27 -8.23 16.87 -30.33
CA SER A 27 -6.83 16.50 -30.13
C SER A 27 -6.67 15.09 -29.53
N ARG A 28 -6.60 14.06 -30.39
CA ARG A 28 -6.25 12.65 -30.08
C ARG A 28 -6.14 12.37 -28.58
N VAL A 29 -7.24 11.96 -27.93
CA VAL A 29 -7.24 11.59 -26.51
C VAL A 29 -6.04 10.68 -26.22
N ALA A 30 -5.07 11.22 -25.46
CA ALA A 30 -3.75 10.60 -25.36
C ALA A 30 -3.88 9.23 -24.67
N ARG A 31 -3.17 8.22 -25.19
CA ARG A 31 -3.08 6.90 -24.52
C ARG A 31 -2.36 7.04 -23.17
N PRO A 32 -2.56 6.10 -22.23
CA PRO A 32 -1.80 6.08 -20.98
C PRO A 32 -0.29 6.05 -21.24
N PRO A 33 0.53 6.69 -20.37
CA PRO A 33 1.99 6.66 -20.50
C PRO A 33 2.53 5.22 -20.47
N VAL A 34 3.37 4.88 -21.45
CA VAL A 34 3.94 3.52 -21.60
C VAL A 34 4.86 3.17 -20.43
N GLU A 35 5.42 4.18 -19.77
CA GLU A 35 6.27 4.06 -18.58
C GLU A 35 5.57 3.36 -17.40
N LEU A 36 4.23 3.36 -17.38
CA LEU A 36 3.41 2.70 -16.37
C LEU A 36 3.40 1.17 -16.47
N ASN A 37 3.82 0.60 -17.61
CA ASN A 37 3.90 -0.85 -17.81
C ASN A 37 5.08 -1.51 -17.08
N GLY A 38 5.94 -0.71 -16.43
CA GLY A 38 7.16 -1.18 -15.77
C GLY A 38 7.18 -0.95 -14.27
N ARG A 39 8.38 -1.12 -13.69
CA ARG A 39 8.66 -0.67 -12.32
C ARG A 39 8.73 0.84 -12.30
N ASP A 40 8.20 1.44 -11.23
CA ASP A 40 8.34 2.87 -10.98
C ASP A 40 9.83 3.22 -10.84
N LYS A 41 10.36 4.03 -11.77
CA LYS A 41 11.76 4.47 -11.78
C LYS A 41 12.07 5.53 -10.71
N SER A 42 11.07 5.95 -9.94
CA SER A 42 11.17 6.93 -8.86
C SER A 42 11.57 6.30 -7.52
N VAL A 43 12.04 5.05 -7.49
CA VAL A 43 12.50 4.38 -6.26
C VAL A 43 13.49 5.27 -5.49
N LYS A 44 13.32 5.35 -4.17
CA LYS A 44 14.08 6.21 -3.24
C LYS A 44 13.80 7.71 -3.38
N LYS A 45 12.97 8.15 -4.33
CA LYS A 45 12.47 9.53 -4.41
C LYS A 45 11.13 9.58 -3.70
N LYS A 46 11.10 10.19 -2.51
CA LYS A 46 9.92 10.20 -1.63
C LYS A 46 8.82 11.12 -2.14
N ASP A 47 9.19 12.08 -2.95
CA ASP A 47 8.39 13.16 -3.53
C ASP A 47 7.89 12.82 -4.95
N LYS A 48 8.12 11.60 -5.46
CA LYS A 48 7.77 11.23 -6.84
C LYS A 48 7.20 9.83 -7.01
N ILE A 49 6.24 9.73 -7.92
CA ILE A 49 5.67 8.47 -8.43
C ILE A 49 5.65 8.51 -9.95
N PHE A 50 6.31 7.56 -10.62
CA PHE A 50 6.41 7.53 -12.09
C PHE A 50 6.78 8.89 -12.73
N GLY A 51 7.65 9.67 -12.07
CA GLY A 51 8.03 11.01 -12.49
C GLY A 51 7.08 12.15 -12.10
N VAL A 52 5.84 11.86 -11.70
CA VAL A 52 4.87 12.82 -11.16
C VAL A 52 5.31 13.26 -9.76
N SER A 53 5.32 14.57 -9.51
CA SER A 53 5.65 15.13 -8.20
C SER A 53 4.47 15.01 -7.23
N LEU A 54 4.78 14.70 -5.97
CA LEU A 54 3.85 14.70 -4.84
C LEU A 54 3.85 16.03 -4.08
N ASP A 55 4.81 16.92 -4.36
CA ASP A 55 4.93 18.25 -3.74
C ASP A 55 4.04 19.28 -4.46
N VAL A 56 2.80 18.88 -4.74
CA VAL A 56 1.78 19.70 -5.38
C VAL A 56 0.49 19.64 -4.57
N ASN A 57 -0.40 20.61 -4.77
CA ASN A 57 -1.70 20.57 -4.11
C ASN A 57 -2.56 19.41 -4.61
N GLY A 58 -3.63 19.08 -3.88
CA GLY A 58 -4.47 17.94 -4.22
C GLY A 58 -5.16 18.03 -5.58
N ALA A 59 -5.52 19.23 -6.05
CA ALA A 59 -6.16 19.40 -7.36
C ALA A 59 -5.19 19.12 -8.50
N GLU A 60 -3.96 19.64 -8.40
CA GLU A 60 -2.91 19.38 -9.38
C GLU A 60 -2.49 17.89 -9.36
N LEU A 61 -2.37 17.28 -8.17
CA LEU A 61 -2.08 15.85 -8.08
C LEU A 61 -3.16 15.00 -8.78
N ARG A 62 -4.45 15.31 -8.56
CA ARG A 62 -5.54 14.62 -9.27
C ARG A 62 -5.42 14.79 -10.77
N LYS A 63 -5.19 16.02 -11.24
CA LYS A 63 -5.01 16.33 -12.66
C LYS A 63 -3.85 15.53 -13.28
N CYS A 64 -2.72 15.37 -12.57
CA CYS A 64 -1.59 14.58 -13.06
C CYS A 64 -1.86 13.07 -13.13
N LEU A 65 -2.73 12.54 -12.26
CA LEU A 65 -3.01 11.10 -12.17
C LEU A 65 -4.21 10.66 -13.01
N SER A 66 -5.09 11.59 -13.37
CA SER A 66 -6.26 11.33 -14.18
C SER A 66 -5.97 11.39 -15.68
N PRO A 67 -6.82 10.77 -16.53
CA PRO A 67 -6.73 10.95 -17.97
C PRO A 67 -6.79 12.43 -18.37
N PRO A 68 -6.21 12.83 -19.51
CA PRO A 68 -6.33 14.20 -20.01
C PRO A 68 -7.81 14.57 -20.22
N ASP A 69 -8.13 15.87 -20.25
CA ASP A 69 -9.45 16.39 -20.56
C ASP A 69 -10.62 15.99 -19.63
N VAL A 70 -10.39 15.21 -18.57
CA VAL A 70 -11.44 14.98 -17.55
C VAL A 70 -11.64 16.25 -16.71
N SER A 71 -12.89 16.49 -16.29
CA SER A 71 -13.17 17.62 -15.40
C SER A 71 -12.57 17.38 -14.01
N GLU A 72 -12.36 18.43 -13.22
CA GLU A 72 -11.87 18.27 -11.84
C GLU A 72 -12.78 17.36 -11.01
N LYS A 73 -14.10 17.46 -11.21
CA LYS A 73 -15.07 16.59 -10.53
C LYS A 73 -14.85 15.11 -10.88
N MET A 74 -14.65 14.79 -12.16
CA MET A 74 -14.37 13.41 -12.59
C MET A 74 -13.02 12.93 -12.06
N ALA A 75 -11.99 13.78 -12.11
CA ALA A 75 -10.68 13.46 -11.53
C ALA A 75 -10.78 13.15 -10.03
N LEU A 76 -11.60 13.91 -9.30
CA LEU A 76 -11.92 13.65 -7.90
C LEU A 76 -12.62 12.30 -7.72
N GLU A 77 -13.69 12.02 -8.47
CA GLU A 77 -14.41 10.74 -8.41
C GLU A 77 -13.48 9.53 -8.68
N MET A 78 -12.64 9.61 -9.72
CA MET A 78 -11.71 8.54 -10.07
C MET A 78 -10.62 8.34 -9.00
N THR A 79 -10.08 9.42 -8.42
CA THR A 79 -9.03 9.31 -7.39
C THR A 79 -9.58 8.92 -6.03
N GLU A 80 -10.83 9.25 -5.71
CA GLU A 80 -11.52 8.73 -4.53
C GLU A 80 -11.74 7.20 -4.62
N ALA A 81 -11.89 6.65 -5.83
CA ALA A 81 -11.97 5.22 -6.05
C ALA A 81 -10.65 4.46 -5.79
N MET A 82 -9.50 5.16 -5.71
CA MET A 82 -8.20 4.51 -5.46
C MET A 82 -8.24 3.63 -4.21
N THR A 83 -7.62 2.46 -4.31
CA THR A 83 -7.61 1.49 -3.22
C THR A 83 -6.61 1.90 -2.14
N ASP A 84 -7.11 2.06 -0.91
CA ASP A 84 -6.28 2.19 0.28
C ASP A 84 -5.83 0.79 0.74
N VAL A 85 -4.76 0.29 0.12
CA VAL A 85 -4.35 -1.12 0.22
C VAL A 85 -4.03 -1.56 1.65
N VAL A 86 -3.50 -0.66 2.48
CA VAL A 86 -3.14 -0.98 3.87
C VAL A 86 -4.35 -1.01 4.80
N ASN A 87 -5.51 -0.51 4.34
CA ASN A 87 -6.79 -0.61 5.02
C ASN A 87 -7.57 -1.87 4.61
N LEU A 88 -7.01 -2.71 3.73
CA LEU A 88 -7.63 -3.96 3.30
C LEU A 88 -7.32 -5.11 4.24
N GLY A 89 -8.32 -5.97 4.39
CA GLY A 89 -8.27 -7.13 5.27
C GLY A 89 -8.23 -6.69 6.74
N GLY A 90 -8.79 -7.52 7.60
CA GLY A 90 -9.00 -7.18 9.01
C GLY A 90 -10.46 -7.33 9.37
N LYS A 91 -10.71 -8.08 10.43
CA LYS A 91 -12.06 -8.17 11.00
C LYS A 91 -12.46 -6.78 11.47
N PRO A 92 -13.65 -6.26 11.12
CA PRO A 92 -14.16 -5.06 11.76
C PRO A 92 -14.13 -5.32 13.26
N SER A 93 -13.31 -4.58 14.00
CA SER A 93 -13.22 -4.80 15.44
C SER A 93 -14.51 -4.24 16.04
N ASN A 94 -15.39 -5.10 16.55
CA ASN A 94 -16.63 -4.73 17.21
C ASN A 94 -16.43 -3.92 18.52
N ASN A 95 -15.19 -3.55 18.89
CA ASN A 95 -14.87 -2.90 20.16
C ASN A 95 -14.81 -1.35 20.08
N HIS A 96 -15.44 -0.73 19.09
CA HIS A 96 -15.25 0.70 18.81
C HIS A 96 -16.25 1.67 19.44
N GLU A 97 -17.20 1.20 20.26
CA GLU A 97 -18.23 2.11 20.77
C GLU A 97 -17.71 3.12 21.82
N VAL A 98 -16.55 2.88 22.45
CA VAL A 98 -16.20 3.63 23.67
C VAL A 98 -14.99 4.58 23.55
N GLU A 99 -14.04 4.37 22.62
CA GLU A 99 -12.78 5.16 22.60
C GLU A 99 -12.74 6.33 21.60
N ASP A 100 -13.65 6.42 20.63
CA ASP A 100 -13.64 7.44 19.56
C ASP A 100 -14.96 8.24 19.47
N THR A 101 -15.80 8.26 20.51
CA THR A 101 -17.19 8.72 20.40
C THR A 101 -17.31 10.19 19.94
N ALA A 102 -16.43 11.09 20.40
CA ALA A 102 -16.49 12.51 20.00
C ALA A 102 -16.03 12.76 18.56
N VAL A 103 -14.92 12.14 18.14
CA VAL A 103 -14.41 12.24 16.75
C VAL A 103 -15.37 11.55 15.79
N ASN A 104 -15.93 10.39 16.18
CA ASN A 104 -16.92 9.67 15.40
C ASN A 104 -18.23 10.45 15.24
N ILE A 105 -18.70 11.17 16.27
CA ILE A 105 -19.93 11.99 16.16
C ILE A 105 -19.67 13.16 15.20
N GLN A 106 -18.56 13.88 15.34
CA GLN A 106 -18.22 14.98 14.45
C GLN A 106 -18.07 14.51 12.99
N ASP A 107 -17.32 13.43 12.76
CA ASP A 107 -17.15 12.84 11.43
C ASP A 107 -18.48 12.34 10.86
N SER A 108 -19.34 11.73 11.69
CA SER A 108 -20.67 11.27 11.25
C SER A 108 -21.60 12.44 10.92
N LEU A 109 -21.52 13.55 11.64
CA LEU A 109 -22.28 14.77 11.33
C LEU A 109 -21.79 15.43 10.04
N PHE A 110 -20.47 15.49 9.83
CA PHE A 110 -19.90 15.92 8.54
C PHE A 110 -20.30 14.97 7.40
N GLU A 111 -20.37 13.67 7.66
CA GLU A 111 -20.81 12.66 6.70
C GLU A 111 -22.28 12.85 6.33
N ILE A 112 -23.19 13.03 7.31
CA ILE A 112 -24.60 13.32 7.06
C ILE A 112 -24.77 14.62 6.26
N ALA A 113 -24.02 15.66 6.60
CA ALA A 113 -24.05 16.92 5.87
C ALA A 113 -23.44 16.81 4.45
N ALA A 114 -22.47 15.93 4.24
CA ALA A 114 -21.90 15.64 2.92
C ALA A 114 -22.86 14.80 2.07
N VAL A 115 -23.43 13.72 2.62
CA VAL A 115 -24.40 12.84 1.97
C VAL A 115 -25.67 13.61 1.59
N SER A 116 -26.21 14.45 2.48
CA SER A 116 -27.38 15.27 2.18
C SER A 116 -27.16 16.27 1.03
N ARG A 117 -25.90 16.71 0.82
CA ARG A 117 -25.53 17.53 -0.34
C ARG A 117 -25.31 16.70 -1.62
N GLN A 118 -24.85 15.45 -1.49
CA GLN A 118 -24.66 14.53 -2.63
C GLN A 118 -25.98 13.97 -3.17
N GLU A 119 -26.94 13.64 -2.30
CA GLU A 119 -28.28 13.18 -2.69
C GLU A 119 -29.04 14.23 -3.51
N ARG A 120 -28.83 15.52 -3.22
CA ARG A 120 -29.44 16.63 -4.01
C ARG A 120 -28.83 16.82 -5.40
N LEU A 121 -27.65 16.25 -5.66
CA LEU A 121 -26.90 16.42 -6.91
C LEU A 121 -26.83 15.13 -7.76
N GLY A 122 -27.46 14.04 -7.31
CA GLY A 122 -27.38 12.73 -7.99
C GLY A 122 -25.98 12.13 -7.97
N GLU A 123 -25.13 12.48 -6.99
CA GLU A 123 -23.77 11.95 -6.87
C GLU A 123 -23.76 10.62 -6.10
N GLU A 124 -23.45 9.51 -6.80
CA GLU A 124 -23.39 8.16 -6.20
C GLU A 124 -22.07 7.84 -5.48
N SER A 125 -21.02 8.66 -5.62
CA SER A 125 -19.69 8.36 -5.06
C SER A 125 -19.57 8.83 -3.61
N ARG A 126 -19.70 7.90 -2.66
CA ARG A 126 -19.51 8.15 -1.23
C ARG A 126 -18.05 8.51 -0.95
N ARG A 127 -17.79 9.77 -0.57
CA ARG A 127 -16.46 10.23 -0.19
C ARG A 127 -16.03 9.59 1.12
N ASP A 128 -14.82 9.07 1.17
CA ASP A 128 -14.26 8.53 2.40
C ASP A 128 -13.76 9.67 3.29
N LEU A 129 -14.53 10.05 4.31
CA LEU A 129 -14.13 11.12 5.24
C LEU A 129 -13.19 10.66 6.35
N ARG A 130 -13.15 9.34 6.62
CA ARG A 130 -12.41 8.77 7.75
C ARG A 130 -11.00 8.33 7.37
N TRP A 131 -10.52 8.67 6.18
CA TRP A 131 -9.22 8.22 5.66
C TRP A 131 -8.02 8.64 6.51
N LYS A 132 -8.15 9.67 7.37
CA LYS A 132 -7.10 10.08 8.32
C LYS A 132 -7.05 9.24 9.59
N ASN A 133 -8.06 8.44 9.87
CA ASN A 133 -8.12 7.69 11.13
C ASN A 133 -6.95 6.69 11.20
N GLY A 134 -6.12 6.81 12.25
CA GLY A 134 -4.95 5.95 12.46
C GLY A 134 -5.30 4.48 12.68
N SER A 135 -6.53 4.17 13.08
CA SER A 135 -7.05 2.81 13.22
C SER A 135 -7.33 2.11 11.89
N ARG A 136 -7.24 2.83 10.75
CA ARG A 136 -7.46 2.30 9.40
C ARG A 136 -6.22 1.64 8.84
N ASN A 137 -5.92 0.49 9.42
CA ASN A 137 -4.91 -0.42 8.92
C ASN A 137 -5.32 -1.87 9.20
N GLY A 138 -5.02 -2.78 8.26
CA GLY A 138 -5.40 -4.19 8.38
C GLY A 138 -4.70 -4.93 9.53
N PHE A 139 -3.63 -4.36 10.08
CA PHE A 139 -2.90 -4.94 11.21
C PHE A 139 -3.62 -4.79 12.56
N LYS A 140 -4.63 -3.93 12.69
CA LYS A 140 -5.30 -3.67 13.97
C LYS A 140 -5.85 -4.94 14.64
N GLY A 141 -6.30 -5.92 13.85
CA GLY A 141 -6.82 -7.20 14.34
C GLY A 141 -5.78 -8.31 14.53
N VAL A 142 -4.52 -8.06 14.15
CA VAL A 142 -3.49 -9.10 14.09
C VAL A 142 -2.80 -9.24 15.45
N LYS A 143 -3.13 -10.32 16.17
CA LYS A 143 -2.59 -10.61 17.52
C LYS A 143 -1.50 -11.68 17.55
N ASN A 144 -1.40 -12.48 16.49
CA ASN A 144 -0.48 -13.61 16.38
C ASN A 144 -0.21 -13.94 14.90
N LEU A 145 0.68 -14.92 14.67
CA LEU A 145 1.08 -15.34 13.32
C LEU A 145 -0.09 -15.91 12.50
N ASP A 146 -1.04 -16.59 13.14
CA ASP A 146 -2.22 -17.12 12.47
C ASP A 146 -3.16 -16.01 11.96
N GLY A 147 -3.37 -14.98 12.78
CA GLY A 147 -4.09 -13.77 12.37
C GLY A 147 -3.40 -13.04 11.21
N LEU A 148 -2.06 -13.07 11.16
CA LEU A 148 -1.30 -12.49 10.04
C LEU A 148 -1.46 -13.31 8.75
N ARG A 149 -1.45 -14.65 8.85
CA ARG A 149 -1.74 -15.54 7.70
C ARG A 149 -3.16 -15.37 7.19
N THR A 150 -4.13 -15.22 8.10
CA THR A 150 -5.52 -14.92 7.76
C THR A 150 -5.61 -13.59 7.00
N LEU A 151 -4.95 -12.54 7.52
CA LEU A 151 -4.90 -11.25 6.84
C LEU A 151 -4.29 -11.35 5.42
N LEU A 152 -3.18 -12.09 5.27
CA LEU A 152 -2.57 -12.33 3.96
C LEU A 152 -3.52 -13.03 2.99
N TYR A 153 -4.24 -14.05 3.46
CA TYR A 153 -5.23 -14.76 2.66
C TYR A 153 -6.37 -13.82 2.23
N ASP A 154 -6.94 -13.06 3.17
CA ASP A 154 -8.03 -12.13 2.91
C ASP A 154 -7.62 -11.08 1.87
N VAL A 155 -6.44 -10.46 2.03
CA VAL A 155 -5.94 -9.45 1.10
C VAL A 155 -5.70 -10.02 -0.30
N ARG A 156 -5.15 -11.23 -0.41
CA ARG A 156 -5.00 -11.92 -1.71
C ARG A 156 -6.36 -12.18 -2.36
N SER A 157 -7.34 -12.64 -1.59
CA SER A 157 -8.69 -12.91 -2.11
C SER A 157 -9.40 -11.65 -2.63
N LEU A 158 -9.05 -10.48 -2.08
CA LEU A 158 -9.62 -9.18 -2.46
C LEU A 158 -8.89 -8.51 -3.63
N GLN A 159 -7.74 -9.02 -4.08
CA GLN A 159 -6.91 -8.36 -5.08
C GLN A 159 -7.64 -8.16 -6.42
N ASP A 160 -8.21 -9.23 -6.97
CA ASP A 160 -8.87 -9.20 -8.28
C ASP A 160 -10.21 -8.47 -8.21
N THR A 161 -10.98 -8.68 -7.14
CA THR A 161 -12.25 -7.98 -6.90
C THR A 161 -12.04 -6.47 -6.77
N ASN A 162 -11.05 -6.02 -5.99
CA ASN A 162 -10.76 -4.59 -5.87
C ASN A 162 -10.30 -3.97 -7.20
N THR A 163 -9.46 -4.68 -7.94
CA THR A 163 -8.98 -4.20 -9.25
C THR A 163 -10.13 -4.08 -10.25
N SER A 164 -11.00 -5.10 -10.30
CA SER A 164 -12.19 -5.12 -11.16
C SER A 164 -13.18 -4.01 -10.81
N ASN A 165 -13.44 -3.80 -9.51
CA ASN A 165 -14.30 -2.71 -9.05
C ASN A 165 -13.75 -1.33 -9.42
N LEU A 166 -12.43 -1.12 -9.24
CA LEU A 166 -11.76 0.12 -9.62
C LEU A 166 -11.83 0.38 -11.14
N ILE A 167 -11.67 -0.67 -11.96
CA ILE A 167 -11.83 -0.58 -13.40
C ILE A 167 -13.27 -0.22 -13.76
N ALA A 168 -14.26 -0.90 -13.19
CA ALA A 168 -15.68 -0.65 -13.45
C ALA A 168 -16.10 0.79 -13.13
N ILE A 169 -15.63 1.35 -12.01
CA ILE A 169 -15.90 2.74 -11.63
C ILE A 169 -15.31 3.70 -12.67
N GLN A 170 -14.06 3.50 -13.08
CA GLN A 170 -13.42 4.37 -14.06
C GLN A 170 -14.07 4.25 -15.45
N LEU A 171 -14.45 3.03 -15.86
CA LEU A 171 -15.19 2.79 -17.11
C LEU A 171 -16.49 3.59 -17.11
N ALA A 172 -17.29 3.49 -16.04
CA ALA A 172 -18.55 4.22 -15.92
C ALA A 172 -18.35 5.76 -15.98
N ILE A 173 -17.30 6.28 -15.34
CA ILE A 173 -16.99 7.72 -15.36
C ILE A 173 -16.63 8.19 -16.78
N LEU A 174 -15.73 7.48 -17.47
CA LEU A 174 -15.24 7.87 -18.79
C LEU A 174 -16.29 7.65 -19.89
N GLN A 175 -17.08 6.57 -19.83
CA GLN A 175 -18.17 6.32 -20.75
C GLN A 175 -19.28 7.38 -20.65
N ARG A 176 -19.62 7.84 -19.44
CA ARG A 176 -20.55 8.97 -19.26
C ARG A 176 -20.08 10.27 -19.91
N LYS A 177 -18.76 10.44 -20.09
CA LYS A 177 -18.17 11.59 -20.79
C LYS A 177 -18.15 11.40 -22.32
N GLY A 178 -18.55 10.23 -22.83
CA GLY A 178 -18.52 9.93 -24.26
C GLY A 178 -17.14 9.61 -24.80
N TRP A 179 -16.23 9.10 -23.95
CA TRP A 179 -14.92 8.66 -24.42
C TRP A 179 -15.04 7.43 -25.31
N ASP A 180 -14.14 7.33 -26.30
CA ASP A 180 -14.00 6.13 -27.10
C ASP A 180 -13.75 4.90 -26.21
N SER A 181 -14.39 3.77 -26.53
CA SER A 181 -14.37 2.56 -25.71
C SER A 181 -12.96 1.99 -25.57
N LEU A 182 -12.18 1.97 -26.64
CA LEU A 182 -10.82 1.41 -26.64
C LEU A 182 -9.85 2.29 -25.85
N ILE A 183 -9.99 3.62 -25.96
CA ILE A 183 -9.20 4.57 -25.17
C ILE A 183 -9.58 4.49 -23.69
N THR A 184 -10.88 4.37 -23.40
CA THR A 184 -11.41 4.20 -22.04
C THR A 184 -10.84 2.93 -21.39
N GLU A 185 -10.90 1.79 -22.06
CA GLU A 185 -10.30 0.55 -21.58
C GLU A 185 -8.78 0.70 -21.34
N ALA A 186 -8.06 1.31 -22.28
CA ALA A 186 -6.63 1.54 -22.12
C ALA A 186 -6.32 2.31 -20.82
N TRP A 187 -7.04 3.41 -20.55
CA TRP A 187 -6.87 4.18 -19.31
C TRP A 187 -7.32 3.44 -18.05
N CYS A 188 -8.42 2.70 -18.10
CA CYS A 188 -8.89 1.92 -16.97
C CYS A 188 -7.90 0.80 -16.59
N HIS A 189 -7.17 0.23 -17.54
CA HIS A 189 -6.20 -0.85 -17.27
C HIS A 189 -4.75 -0.37 -17.04
N GLY A 190 -4.36 0.70 -17.75
CA GLY A 190 -2.97 1.17 -17.83
C GLY A 190 -2.72 2.55 -17.21
N GLY A 191 -3.77 3.27 -16.80
CA GLY A 191 -3.65 4.60 -16.18
C GLY A 191 -2.98 4.57 -14.80
N TYR A 192 -2.59 5.75 -14.30
CA TYR A 192 -1.92 5.87 -13.00
C TYR A 192 -2.75 5.29 -11.85
N ILE A 193 -4.05 5.59 -11.81
CA ILE A 193 -4.96 5.19 -10.71
C ILE A 193 -4.98 3.66 -10.53
N THR A 194 -5.22 2.92 -11.62
CA THR A 194 -5.21 1.45 -11.60
C THR A 194 -3.82 0.88 -11.36
N THR A 195 -2.79 1.47 -12.00
CA THR A 195 -1.40 1.01 -11.85
C THR A 195 -0.92 1.16 -10.40
N LEU A 196 -1.15 2.31 -9.77
CA LEU A 196 -0.79 2.57 -8.38
C LEU A 196 -1.54 1.65 -7.43
N SER A 197 -2.85 1.44 -7.64
CA SER A 197 -3.64 0.54 -6.79
C SER A 197 -3.17 -0.92 -6.90
N ARG A 198 -2.92 -1.40 -8.13
CA ARG A 198 -2.42 -2.76 -8.40
C ARG A 198 -1.01 -2.99 -7.84
N LEU A 199 -0.09 -2.05 -8.08
CA LEU A 199 1.29 -2.15 -7.57
C LEU A 199 1.35 -1.96 -6.05
N GLY A 200 0.57 -1.03 -5.51
CA GLY A 200 0.42 -0.86 -4.07
C GLY A 200 -0.06 -2.14 -3.40
N MET A 201 -1.07 -2.80 -3.97
CA MET A 201 -1.58 -4.09 -3.48
C MET A 201 -0.50 -5.16 -3.49
N ARG A 202 0.22 -5.29 -4.61
CA ARG A 202 1.31 -6.25 -4.75
C ARG A 202 2.40 -6.03 -3.71
N ASN A 203 2.83 -4.78 -3.52
CA ASN A 203 3.85 -4.45 -2.52
C ASN A 203 3.34 -4.67 -1.09
N TYR A 204 2.04 -4.47 -0.83
CA TYR A 204 1.46 -4.77 0.48
C TYR A 204 1.40 -6.29 0.74
N ILE A 205 1.03 -7.09 -0.26
CA ILE A 205 1.10 -8.56 -0.18
C ILE A 205 2.54 -9.03 0.09
N ASP A 206 3.53 -8.46 -0.62
CA ASP A 206 4.96 -8.73 -0.41
C ASP A 206 5.42 -8.40 1.03
N LEU A 207 4.93 -7.29 1.62
CA LEU A 207 5.16 -6.98 3.03
C LEU A 207 4.54 -8.04 3.96
N LEU A 208 3.29 -8.45 3.71
CA LEU A 208 2.62 -9.46 4.53
C LEU A 208 3.34 -10.81 4.47
N GLU A 209 3.80 -11.22 3.28
CA GLU A 209 4.60 -12.43 3.09
C GLU A 209 5.92 -12.36 3.85
N HIS A 210 6.62 -11.22 3.79
CA HIS A 210 7.83 -10.96 4.57
C HIS A 210 7.56 -11.11 6.08
N LEU A 211 6.51 -10.49 6.61
CA LEU A 211 6.17 -10.58 8.03
C LEU A 211 5.81 -12.01 8.46
N VAL A 212 5.13 -12.78 7.60
CA VAL A 212 4.86 -14.22 7.85
C VAL A 212 6.15 -15.02 7.87
N HIS A 213 7.09 -14.71 6.98
CA HIS A 213 8.41 -15.35 6.94
C HIS A 213 9.24 -15.03 8.20
N VAL A 214 9.28 -13.76 8.61
CA VAL A 214 9.91 -13.34 9.87
C VAL A 214 9.26 -14.05 11.05
N GLY A 215 7.93 -14.13 11.11
CA GLY A 215 7.23 -14.82 12.19
C GLY A 215 7.42 -16.34 12.22
N SER A 216 7.82 -16.93 11.09
CA SER A 216 8.14 -18.37 11.03
C SER A 216 9.59 -18.67 11.41
N SER A 217 10.48 -17.67 11.34
CA SER A 217 11.91 -17.79 11.63
C SER A 217 12.35 -17.11 12.94
N SER A 218 11.49 -16.28 13.53
CA SER A 218 11.76 -15.44 14.70
C SER A 218 10.60 -15.46 15.70
N THR A 219 10.69 -14.68 16.78
CA THR A 219 9.62 -14.56 17.77
C THR A 219 8.49 -13.65 17.28
N TRP A 220 7.28 -13.87 17.79
CA TRP A 220 6.14 -12.98 17.53
C TRP A 220 6.42 -11.53 17.99
N SER A 221 7.20 -11.35 19.06
CA SER A 221 7.58 -10.02 19.55
C SER A 221 8.32 -9.22 18.47
N MET A 222 9.19 -9.88 17.70
CA MET A 222 9.92 -9.24 16.61
C MET A 222 8.98 -8.81 15.48
N VAL A 223 8.09 -9.71 15.04
CA VAL A 223 7.07 -9.40 14.02
C VAL A 223 6.21 -8.23 14.45
N LYS A 224 5.81 -8.21 15.74
CA LYS A 224 4.96 -7.15 16.28
C LYS A 224 5.65 -5.78 16.21
N LYS A 225 6.95 -5.71 16.50
CA LYS A 225 7.74 -4.47 16.32
C LYS A 225 7.78 -4.00 14.88
N GLU A 226 7.98 -4.92 13.92
CA GLU A 226 7.95 -4.55 12.49
C GLU A 226 6.57 -4.03 12.09
N ILE A 227 5.49 -4.71 12.50
CA ILE A 227 4.10 -4.26 12.28
C ILE A 227 3.91 -2.84 12.84
N ASP A 228 4.30 -2.60 14.09
CA ASP A 228 4.10 -1.31 14.76
C ASP A 228 4.91 -0.19 14.07
N TYR A 229 6.11 -0.50 13.55
CA TYR A 229 6.88 0.42 12.71
C TYR A 229 6.11 0.82 11.44
N HIS A 230 5.54 -0.14 10.72
CA HIS A 230 4.76 0.12 9.51
C HIS A 230 3.49 0.92 9.80
N VAL A 231 2.73 0.53 10.83
CA VAL A 231 1.52 1.25 11.27
C VAL A 231 1.86 2.70 11.59
N LYS A 232 2.91 2.94 12.39
CA LYS A 232 3.36 4.30 12.73
C LYS A 232 3.72 5.11 11.49
N LYS A 233 4.41 4.51 10.51
CA LYS A 233 4.76 5.17 9.24
C LYS A 233 3.51 5.59 8.46
N TRP A 234 2.52 4.71 8.34
CA TRP A 234 1.28 5.03 7.63
C TRP A 234 0.45 6.09 8.36
N SER A 235 0.37 6.04 9.69
CA SER A 235 -0.28 7.09 10.47
C SER A 235 0.36 8.46 10.24
N MET A 236 1.70 8.53 10.20
CA MET A 236 2.40 9.79 9.90
C MET A 236 2.13 10.29 8.47
N ILE A 237 2.09 9.39 7.48
CA ILE A 237 1.74 9.74 6.09
C ILE A 237 0.32 10.32 6.02
N ARG A 238 -0.65 9.66 6.66
CA ARG A 238 -2.05 10.15 6.72
C ARG A 238 -2.16 11.50 7.41
N ALA A 239 -1.46 11.69 8.53
CA ALA A 239 -1.49 12.92 9.31
C ALA A 239 -0.87 14.12 8.56
N SER A 240 0.21 13.89 7.82
CA SER A 240 0.90 14.94 7.03
C SER A 240 0.26 15.21 5.67
N SER A 241 -0.61 14.32 5.19
CA SER A 241 -1.31 14.51 3.92
C SER A 241 -2.49 15.46 4.04
N ASN A 242 -2.64 16.34 3.04
CA ASN A 242 -3.77 17.26 2.96
C ASN A 242 -4.99 16.63 2.26
N THR A 243 -4.78 15.59 1.45
CA THR A 243 -5.83 14.89 0.70
C THR A 243 -5.67 13.38 0.78
N ARG A 244 -6.76 12.65 0.57
CA ARG A 244 -6.76 11.18 0.55
C ARG A 244 -5.86 10.63 -0.56
N VAL A 245 -5.94 11.19 -1.77
CA VAL A 245 -5.06 10.80 -2.89
C VAL A 245 -3.58 10.99 -2.56
N GLY A 246 -3.21 12.08 -1.88
CA GLY A 246 -1.84 12.31 -1.40
C GLY A 246 -1.39 11.24 -0.40
N ALA A 247 -2.27 10.87 0.54
CA ALA A 247 -1.97 9.82 1.52
C ALA A 247 -1.78 8.45 0.87
N ILE A 248 -2.64 8.08 -0.08
CA ILE A 248 -2.52 6.81 -0.82
C ILE A 248 -1.22 6.80 -1.64
N CYS A 249 -0.87 7.90 -2.31
CA CYS A 249 0.40 8.01 -3.03
C CYS A 249 1.61 7.89 -2.08
N GLY A 250 1.57 8.53 -0.91
CA GLY A 250 2.61 8.41 0.10
C GLY A 250 2.76 6.98 0.66
N ILE A 251 1.64 6.29 0.89
CA ILE A 251 1.63 4.87 1.30
C ILE A 251 2.23 4.00 0.19
N TYR A 252 1.86 4.24 -1.07
CA TYR A 252 2.44 3.55 -2.22
C TYR A 252 3.97 3.73 -2.27
N VAL A 253 4.48 4.96 -2.11
CA VAL A 253 5.92 5.26 -2.08
C VAL A 253 6.62 4.46 -0.98
N HIS A 254 6.05 4.44 0.23
CA HIS A 254 6.58 3.66 1.35
C HIS A 254 6.65 2.16 1.04
N LEU A 255 5.58 1.60 0.48
CA LEU A 255 5.52 0.18 0.10
C LEU A 255 6.47 -0.15 -1.06
N ARG A 256 6.56 0.71 -2.08
CA ARG A 256 7.47 0.56 -3.23
C ARG A 256 8.91 0.47 -2.77
N ASP A 257 9.35 1.44 -1.98
CA ASP A 257 10.74 1.51 -1.51
C ASP A 257 11.04 0.36 -0.53
N GLY A 258 10.06 0.01 0.32
CA GLY A 258 10.11 -1.15 1.20
C GLY A 258 10.36 -2.45 0.43
N SER A 259 9.54 -2.74 -0.59
CA SER A 259 9.69 -3.95 -1.42
C SER A 259 11.05 -4.00 -2.12
N VAL A 260 11.55 -2.88 -2.68
CA VAL A 260 12.89 -2.84 -3.30
C VAL A 260 14.01 -3.08 -2.28
N SER A 261 13.85 -2.60 -1.05
CA SER A 261 14.79 -2.86 0.05
C SER A 261 14.61 -4.24 0.70
N LYS A 262 13.69 -5.07 0.20
CA LYS A 262 13.29 -6.35 0.81
C LYS A 262 12.88 -6.19 2.28
N TRP A 263 12.24 -5.08 2.60
CA TRP A 263 11.75 -4.73 3.95
C TRP A 263 12.86 -4.63 5.01
N ILE A 264 14.12 -4.47 4.60
CA ILE A 264 15.25 -4.29 5.50
C ILE A 264 15.39 -2.80 5.85
N TYR A 265 15.14 -2.47 7.12
CA TYR A 265 15.30 -1.12 7.65
C TYR A 265 16.36 -1.10 8.75
N ASN A 266 17.35 -0.21 8.64
CA ASN A 266 18.45 -0.10 9.61
C ASN A 266 17.96 0.03 11.07
N THR A 267 16.84 0.71 11.29
CA THR A 267 16.24 0.86 12.63
C THR A 267 15.76 -0.47 13.18
N LEU A 268 15.09 -1.29 12.36
CA LEU A 268 14.61 -2.62 12.76
C LEU A 268 15.77 -3.61 12.91
N GLU A 269 16.78 -3.53 12.03
CA GLU A 269 17.97 -4.38 12.13
C GLU A 269 18.82 -4.10 13.37
N ALA A 270 18.96 -2.82 13.75
CA ALA A 270 19.62 -2.44 15.01
C ALA A 270 18.85 -2.99 16.23
N GLU A 271 17.52 -2.95 16.20
CA GLU A 271 16.69 -3.51 17.26
C GLU A 271 16.79 -5.04 17.34
N LYS A 272 16.75 -5.75 16.20
CA LYS A 272 17.00 -7.21 16.12
C LYS A 272 18.33 -7.57 16.76
N THR A 273 19.37 -6.86 16.37
CA THR A 273 20.73 -7.07 16.86
C THR A 273 20.82 -6.84 18.36
N SER A 274 20.20 -5.78 18.87
CA SER A 274 20.14 -5.48 20.31
C SER A 274 19.40 -6.56 21.11
N GLU A 275 18.29 -7.07 20.59
CA GLU A 275 17.52 -8.13 21.24
C GLU A 275 18.27 -9.47 21.26
N LEU A 276 18.98 -9.79 20.18
CA LEU A 276 19.89 -10.94 20.13
C LEU A 276 21.01 -10.81 21.18
N TYR A 277 21.64 -9.64 21.30
CA TYR A 277 22.66 -9.40 22.32
C TYR A 277 22.10 -9.58 23.74
N LYS A 278 20.91 -9.06 24.04
CA LYS A 278 20.23 -9.25 25.33
C LYS A 278 19.92 -10.71 25.62
N THR A 279 19.49 -11.46 24.61
CA THR A 279 19.20 -12.89 24.75
C THR A 279 20.46 -13.69 25.04
N VAL A 280 21.57 -13.39 24.35
CA VAL A 280 22.88 -14.03 24.59
C VAL A 280 23.45 -13.65 25.96
N SER A 281 23.33 -12.38 26.38
CA SER A 281 23.82 -11.94 27.68
C SER A 281 23.03 -12.55 28.83
N ASN A 282 21.70 -12.65 28.70
CA ASN A 282 20.82 -13.19 29.75
C ASN A 282 20.81 -14.72 29.76
N GLY A 283 21.01 -15.37 28.62
CA GLY A 283 21.16 -16.83 28.50
C GLY A 283 22.44 -17.38 29.15
N SER A 284 23.38 -16.52 29.54
CA SER A 284 24.59 -16.91 30.25
C SER A 284 24.41 -17.06 31.78
N GLY A 285 23.18 -16.95 32.30
CA GLY A 285 22.87 -17.00 33.74
C GLY A 285 21.76 -17.95 34.20
N GLY A 286 21.28 -18.87 33.35
CA GLY A 286 20.11 -19.71 33.65
C GLY A 286 20.42 -21.00 34.44
N ASN A 287 19.83 -21.13 35.63
CA ASN A 287 19.73 -22.36 36.41
C ASN A 287 19.12 -23.52 35.57
N PRO A 288 19.53 -24.78 35.82
CA PRO A 288 19.06 -25.94 35.06
C PRO A 288 17.63 -26.28 35.49
N GLY A 289 16.61 -25.93 34.68
CA GLY A 289 15.24 -26.34 35.02
C GLY A 289 14.09 -25.94 34.10
N SER A 290 14.28 -25.11 33.06
CA SER A 290 13.16 -24.69 32.19
C SER A 290 13.35 -25.12 30.75
N GLY A 291 12.45 -26.00 30.28
CA GLY A 291 12.50 -26.77 29.03
C GLY A 291 12.27 -26.00 27.74
N THR A 292 12.86 -24.82 27.57
CA THR A 292 13.07 -24.24 26.24
C THR A 292 14.52 -24.49 25.85
N ARG A 293 14.75 -25.25 24.78
CA ARG A 293 16.10 -25.53 24.23
C ARG A 293 16.67 -24.24 23.62
N GLY A 294 16.97 -23.25 24.45
CA GLY A 294 17.92 -22.21 24.11
C GLY A 294 19.28 -22.87 23.86
N LEU A 295 20.06 -22.31 22.95
CA LEU A 295 21.43 -22.77 22.69
C LEU A 295 22.20 -22.76 24.02
N ALA A 296 22.44 -23.95 24.58
CA ALA A 296 23.07 -24.09 25.87
C ALA A 296 24.53 -23.64 25.75
N VAL A 297 24.81 -22.45 26.27
CA VAL A 297 26.18 -21.94 26.35
C VAL A 297 26.91 -22.74 27.42
N CYS A 298 28.06 -23.31 27.07
CA CYS A 298 28.85 -24.07 28.03
C CYS A 298 29.29 -23.18 29.19
N SER A 299 28.98 -23.58 30.43
CA SER A 299 29.39 -22.86 31.65
C SER A 299 30.91 -22.76 31.82
N LYS A 300 31.67 -23.68 31.20
CA LYS A 300 33.13 -23.74 31.28
C LYS A 300 33.80 -22.71 30.36
N CYS A 301 33.49 -22.74 29.07
CA CYS A 301 34.17 -21.94 28.06
C CYS A 301 33.35 -20.74 27.54
N GLY A 302 32.05 -20.69 27.85
CA GLY A 302 31.17 -19.61 27.43
C GLY A 302 30.79 -19.64 25.93
N THR A 303 30.88 -20.80 25.26
CA THR A 303 30.52 -20.94 23.84
C THR A 303 29.58 -22.11 23.59
N ILE A 304 29.08 -22.21 22.35
CA ILE A 304 28.20 -23.28 21.85
C ILE A 304 28.93 -24.27 20.94
N LEU A 305 30.26 -24.17 20.83
CA LEU A 305 31.05 -24.85 19.79
C LEU A 305 31.07 -26.37 19.89
N HIS A 306 30.69 -26.96 21.03
CA HIS A 306 30.80 -28.40 21.28
C HIS A 306 29.47 -29.08 21.62
N GLY A 307 28.34 -28.37 21.55
CA GLY A 307 27.01 -28.90 21.89
C GLY A 307 27.02 -29.68 23.23
N ASP A 308 26.40 -30.86 23.23
CA ASP A 308 26.24 -31.73 24.40
C ASP A 308 27.46 -32.63 24.71
N THR A 309 28.53 -32.56 23.92
CA THR A 309 29.67 -33.51 24.01
C THR A 309 30.69 -33.20 25.12
N GLY A 310 30.33 -32.34 26.06
CA GLY A 310 31.24 -31.83 27.09
C GLY A 310 32.21 -30.76 26.55
N CYS A 311 32.79 -29.97 27.45
CA CYS A 311 33.66 -28.87 27.04
C CYS A 311 34.99 -29.40 26.47
N ILE A 312 35.32 -29.04 25.23
CA ILE A 312 36.61 -29.37 24.60
C ILE A 312 37.83 -28.79 25.35
N TRP A 313 37.60 -27.83 26.26
CA TRP A 313 38.60 -27.27 27.17
C TRP A 313 38.38 -27.69 28.62
N ALA A 314 37.80 -28.87 28.86
CA ALA A 314 37.54 -29.39 30.21
C ALA A 314 38.81 -29.46 31.08
N ASN A 315 39.97 -29.71 30.45
CA ASN A 315 41.28 -29.75 31.12
C ASN A 315 41.88 -28.37 31.46
N LYS A 316 41.23 -27.26 31.10
CA LYS A 316 41.69 -25.90 31.42
C LYS A 316 40.94 -25.32 32.61
N THR A 317 41.52 -24.31 33.26
CA THR A 317 40.76 -23.46 34.20
C THR A 317 39.66 -22.69 33.46
N ASN A 318 38.62 -22.22 34.15
CA ASN A 318 37.49 -21.52 33.50
C ASN A 318 37.96 -20.27 32.72
N ASN A 319 38.93 -19.53 33.26
CA ASN A 319 39.48 -18.36 32.59
C ASN A 319 40.27 -18.72 31.33
N GLN A 320 41.08 -19.77 31.40
CA GLN A 320 41.83 -20.28 30.23
C GLN A 320 40.91 -20.88 29.16
N ALA A 321 39.84 -21.57 29.57
CA ALA A 321 38.85 -22.10 28.65
C ALA A 321 38.10 -20.98 27.90
N LYS A 322 37.68 -19.93 28.61
CA LYS A 322 37.05 -18.74 28.01
C LYS A 322 38.00 -17.99 27.07
N GLN A 323 39.28 -17.88 27.44
CA GLN A 323 40.29 -17.24 26.59
C GLN A 323 40.53 -18.05 25.31
N ALA A 324 40.77 -19.36 25.42
CA ALA A 324 40.95 -20.24 24.27
C ALA A 324 39.73 -20.25 23.33
N ALA A 325 38.53 -20.24 23.90
CA ALA A 325 37.28 -20.10 23.15
C ALA A 325 37.23 -18.79 22.34
N ARG A 326 37.58 -17.65 22.93
CA ARG A 326 37.60 -16.36 22.23
C ARG A 326 38.62 -16.36 21.09
N ASP A 327 39.78 -16.96 21.32
CA ASP A 327 40.84 -17.02 20.30
C ASP A 327 40.41 -17.88 19.10
N VAL A 328 39.73 -19.01 19.35
CA VAL A 328 39.12 -19.84 18.28
C VAL A 328 38.03 -19.10 17.52
N ILE A 329 37.15 -18.37 18.21
CA ILE A 329 36.10 -17.57 17.56
C ILE A 329 36.71 -16.46 16.69
N ARG A 330 37.81 -15.81 17.15
CA ARG A 330 38.52 -14.83 16.33
C ARG A 330 39.18 -15.46 15.11
N ALA A 331 39.81 -16.62 15.26
CA ALA A 331 40.39 -17.34 14.13
C ALA A 331 39.33 -17.73 13.09
N LEU A 332 38.18 -18.25 13.54
CA LEU A 332 37.03 -18.56 12.67
C LEU A 332 36.50 -17.31 11.94
N ALA A 333 36.35 -16.18 12.65
CA ALA A 333 35.89 -14.93 12.06
C ALA A 333 36.86 -14.39 10.99
N ASN A 334 38.15 -14.70 11.13
CA ASN A 334 39.19 -14.34 10.17
C ASN A 334 39.41 -15.40 9.07
N GLY A 335 38.62 -16.48 9.03
CA GLY A 335 38.76 -17.56 8.06
C GLY A 335 40.01 -18.43 8.24
N GLN A 336 40.57 -18.48 9.45
CA GLN A 336 41.83 -19.18 9.79
C GLN A 336 41.61 -20.55 10.43
N ALA A 337 40.43 -21.16 10.25
CA ALA A 337 40.03 -22.40 10.94
C ALA A 337 40.26 -23.65 10.11
#